data_AF-A0A970RFI9-F1
#
_entry.id   AF-A0A970RFI9-F1
#
_cell.length_a   1.000
_cell.length_b   1.000
_cell.length_c   1.000
_cell.angle_alpha   90.00
_cell.angle_beta   90.00
_cell.angle_gamma   90.00
#
_symmetry.space_group_name_H-M   'P 1'
#
loop_
_entity.id
_entity.type
_entity.pdbx_description
1 polymer ?
#
loop_
_entity_poly.entity_id
_entity_poly.type
_entity_poly.pdbx_seq_one_letter_code
_entity_poly.pdbx_strand_id
1 'polypeptide(L)' 'MAELIQRAVQSGRYKNSEWCETGCTATARSWVACDAYSVSRDEWNEAAGKSFLTKYYVKFGIGKTGLVLLVVSCHL' A
#
# COMPACT_ATOMS: atom_id res chain seq x y z
N MET A 1 -4.46 9.52 -3.42
CA MET A 1 -3.30 8.64 -3.11
C MET A 1 -2.51 9.11 -1.89
N ALA A 2 -2.05 10.36 -1.82
CA ALA A 2 -1.36 10.88 -0.63
C ALA A 2 -2.17 10.71 0.67
N GLU A 3 -3.49 10.90 0.62
CA GLU A 3 -4.38 10.70 1.77
C GLU A 3 -4.38 9.25 2.30
N LEU A 4 -4.28 8.25 1.41
CA LEU A 4 -4.27 6.84 1.83
C LEU A 4 -2.96 6.50 2.57
N ILE A 5 -1.84 7.08 2.14
CA ILE A 5 -0.54 6.96 2.80
C ILE A 5 -0.58 7.67 4.16
N GLN A 6 -1.10 8.89 4.22
CA GLN A 6 -1.27 9.62 5.48
C GLN A 6 -2.11 8.82 6.48
N ARG A 7 -3.25 8.29 6.04
CA ARG A 7 -4.08 7.40 6.86
C ARG A 7 -3.32 6.14 7.28
N ALA A 8 -2.57 5.51 6.37
CA ALA A 8 -1.77 4.33 6.69
C ALA A 8 -0.75 4.58 7.82
N VAL A 9 -0.05 5.72 7.76
CA VAL A 9 0.96 6.09 8.75
C VAL A 9 0.35 6.60 10.06
N GLN A 10 -0.74 7.36 10.01
CA GLN A 10 -1.32 8.01 11.19
C GLN A 10 -2.28 7.12 11.97
N SER A 11 -3.10 6.33 11.28
CA SER A 11 -4.20 5.56 11.89
C SER A 11 -4.35 4.14 11.32
N GLY A 12 -3.51 3.77 10.36
CA GLY A 12 -3.47 2.43 9.82
C GLY A 12 -2.93 1.44 10.84
N ARG A 13 -3.15 0.15 10.56
CA ARG A 13 -2.64 -0.93 11.38
C ARG A 13 -1.40 -1.53 10.70
N TYR A 14 -0.24 -1.38 11.34
CA TYR A 14 0.96 -2.10 10.95
C TYR A 14 0.69 -3.61 10.97
N LYS A 15 1.17 -4.29 9.92
CA LYS A 15 1.02 -5.73 9.72
C LYS A 15 2.34 -6.44 10.00
N ASN A 16 3.38 -6.06 9.27
CA ASN A 16 4.71 -6.66 9.30
C ASN A 16 5.66 -5.85 8.41
N SER A 17 6.96 -6.09 8.59
CA SER A 17 8.00 -5.70 7.64
C SER A 17 8.28 -6.89 6.72
N GLU A 18 8.49 -6.61 5.44
CA GLU A 18 8.73 -7.62 4.41
C GLU A 18 9.65 -7.11 3.31
N TRP A 19 10.30 -8.03 2.60
CA TRP A 19 11.03 -7.69 1.39
C TRP A 19 10.07 -7.64 0.21
N CYS A 20 9.95 -6.47 -0.42
CA CYS A 20 9.19 -6.29 -1.65
C CYS A 20 10.12 -6.34 -2.85
N GLU A 21 9.73 -7.11 -3.85
CA GLU A 21 10.38 -7.14 -5.14
C GLU A 21 9.95 -5.93 -5.98
N THR A 22 10.91 -5.34 -6.68
CA THR A 22 10.69 -4.22 -7.59
C THR A 22 11.31 -4.53 -8.95
N GLY A 23 10.73 -3.98 -10.01
CA GLY A 23 11.23 -4.15 -11.38
C GLY A 23 10.50 -5.27 -12.13
N CYS A 24 10.25 -5.06 -13.43
CA CYS A 24 9.46 -5.96 -14.25
C CYS A 24 10.31 -6.96 -15.07
N THR A 25 11.64 -6.83 -15.05
CA THR A 25 12.56 -7.66 -15.83
C THR A 25 13.60 -8.31 -14.91
N ALA A 26 14.15 -9.44 -15.35
CA ALA A 26 15.17 -10.16 -14.58
C ALA A 26 16.42 -9.30 -14.27
N THR A 27 16.79 -8.39 -15.18
CA THR A 27 17.94 -7.49 -15.03
C THR A 27 17.66 -6.25 -14.18
N ALA A 28 16.38 -5.88 -14.01
CA ALA A 28 15.97 -4.74 -13.19
C ALA A 28 15.39 -5.16 -11.82
N ARG A 29 15.33 -6.47 -11.53
CA ARG A 29 14.79 -7.02 -10.29
C ARG A 29 15.65 -6.56 -9.11
N SER A 30 15.02 -5.94 -8.13
CA SER A 30 15.64 -5.49 -6.89
C SER A 30 14.72 -5.79 -5.71
N TRP A 31 15.27 -5.78 -4.51
CA TRP A 31 14.53 -6.00 -3.27
C TRP A 31 14.63 -4.77 -2.39
N VAL A 32 13.50 -4.35 -1.83
CA VAL A 32 13.39 -3.21 -0.94
C VAL A 32 12.73 -3.67 0.36
N ALA A 33 13.29 -3.28 1.49
CA ALA A 33 12.65 -3.49 2.78
C ALA A 33 11.46 -2.54 2.89
N CYS A 34 10.28 -3.10 3.12
CA CYS A 34 9.03 -2.36 3.22
C CYS A 34 8.29 -2.69 4.50
N ASP A 35 7.51 -1.71 4.97
CA ASP A 35 6.53 -1.93 6.02
C ASP A 35 5.13 -1.98 5.41
N ALA A 36 4.35 -2.97 5.83
CA ALA A 36 2.99 -3.18 5.38
C ALA A 36 1.99 -2.69 6.43
N TYR A 37 0.97 -1.98 5.95
CA TYR A 37 -0.12 -1.43 6.75
C TYR A 37 -1.46 -1.82 6.14
N SER A 38 -2.48 -1.97 6.97
CA SER A 38 -3.87 -2.06 6.51
C SER A 38 -4.67 -0.83 6.93
N VAL A 39 -5.44 -0.27 6.01
CA VAL A 39 -6.30 0.90 6.20
C VAL A 39 -7.71 0.57 5.77
N SER A 40 -8.70 0.95 6.56
CA SER A 40 -10.10 0.86 6.17
C SER A 40 -10.63 2.24 5.82
N ARG A 41 -11.35 2.35 4.70
CA ARG A 41 -11.98 3.59 4.24
C ARG A 41 -13.37 3.27 3.71
N ASP A 42 -14.35 4.12 4.00
CA ASP A 42 -15.66 4.04 3.36
C ASP A 42 -15.51 4.48 1.90
N GLU A 43 -15.81 3.56 0.97
CA GLU A 43 -15.83 3.82 -0.46
C GLU A 43 -17.27 3.82 -0.95
N TRP A 44 -17.66 4.86 -1.67
CA TRP A 44 -18.97 4.90 -2.33
C TRP A 44 -18.98 3.93 -3.51
N ASN A 45 -19.98 3.05 -3.54
CA ASN A 45 -20.22 2.15 -4.67
C ASN A 45 -21.46 2.61 -5.43
N GLU A 46 -21.24 3.12 -6.64
CA GLU A 46 -22.32 3.63 -7.51
C GLU A 46 -23.35 2.55 -7.86
N ALA A 47 -22.90 1.31 -8.12
CA ALA A 47 -23.80 0.22 -8.50
C ALA A 47 -24.73 -0.22 -7.37
N ALA A 48 -24.28 -0.09 -6.12
CA ALA A 48 -25.07 -0.43 -4.93
C ALA A 48 -25.79 0.78 -4.31
N GLY A 49 -25.48 2.00 -4.76
CA GLY A 49 -26.02 3.24 -4.19
C GLY A 49 -25.72 3.43 -2.71
N LYS A 50 -24.59 2.90 -2.22
CA LYS A 50 -24.18 3.01 -0.80
C LYS A 50 -22.68 2.91 -0.62
N SER A 51 -22.20 3.33 0.55
CA SER A 51 -20.80 3.15 0.95
C SER A 51 -20.54 1.76 1.51
N PHE A 52 -19.35 1.22 1.24
CA PHE A 52 -18.81 0.02 1.87
C PHE A 52 -17.47 0.32 2.54
N LEU A 53 -17.28 -0.24 3.73
CA LEU A 53 -15.99 -0.21 4.40
C LEU A 53 -15.02 -1.11 3.64
N THR A 54 -14.12 -0.49 2.88
CA THR A 54 -13.15 -1.16 2.02
C THR A 54 -11.78 -1.18 2.71
N LYS A 55 -11.11 -2.32 2.63
CA LYS A 55 -9.80 -2.51 3.25
C LYS A 55 -8.68 -2.49 2.22
N TYR A 56 -7.80 -1.51 2.38
CA TYR A 56 -6.59 -1.35 1.59
C TYR A 56 -5.38 -1.90 2.34
N TYR A 57 -4.42 -2.42 1.57
CA TYR A 57 -3.09 -2.77 2.05
C TYR A 57 -2.10 -1.84 1.38
N VAL A 58 -1.32 -1.14 2.19
CA VAL A 58 -0.34 -0.16 1.73
C VAL A 58 1.02 -0.64 2.20
N LYS A 59 1.96 -0.79 1.27
CA LYS A 59 3.36 -1.11 1.56
C LYS A 59 4.21 0.03 1.07
N PHE A 60 5.16 0.49 1.88
CA PHE A 60 6.15 1.44 1.42
C PHE A 60 7.53 1.12 1.97
N GLY A 61 8.56 1.47 1.20
CA GLY A 61 9.96 1.27 1.58
C GLY A 61 10.86 2.25 0.84
N ILE A 62 12.07 2.45 1.32
CA ILE A 62 13.03 3.38 0.74
C ILE A 62 14.12 2.55 0.05
N GLY A 63 14.25 2.71 -1.26
CA GLY A 63 15.31 2.08 -2.06
C GLY A 63 16.68 2.72 -1.80
N LYS A 64 17.75 2.07 -2.26
CA LYS A 64 19.14 2.51 -2.04
C LYS A 64 19.45 3.92 -2.59
N THR A 65 18.68 4.40 -3.56
CA THR A 65 18.81 5.74 -4.17
C THR A 65 18.00 6.82 -3.44
N GLY A 66 17.32 6.47 -2.34
CA GLY A 66 16.42 7.37 -1.60
C GLY A 66 15.01 7.47 -2.20
N LEU A 67 14.72 6.77 -3.30
CA LEU A 67 13.39 6.71 -3.89
C LEU A 67 12.44 5.85 -3.03
N VAL A 68 11.22 6.33 -2.85
CA VAL A 68 10.16 5.61 -2.11
C VAL A 68 9.44 4.66 -3.06
N LEU A 69 9.42 3.37 -2.73
CA LEU A 69 8.50 2.40 -3.31
C LEU A 69 7.16 2.52 -2.58
N LEU A 70 6.07 2.61 -3.35
CA LEU A 70 4.71 2.56 -2.83
C LEU A 70 3.93 1.48 -3.57
N VAL A 71 3.39 0.52 -2.82
CA VAL A 71 2.49 -0.50 -3.34
C VAL A 71 1.16 -0.35 -2.60
N VAL A 72 0.07 -0.23 -3.36
CA VAL A 72 -1.29 -0.20 -2.82
C VAL A 72 -2.06 -1.33 -3.46
N SER A 73 -2.66 -2.17 -2.63
CA SER A 73 -3.59 -3.21 -3.09
C SER A 73 -4.91 -3.13 -2.35
N CYS A 74 -5.96 -3.62 -3.01
CA CYS A 74 -7.29 -3.78 -2.46
C CYS A 74 -7.74 -5.19 -2.79
N HIS A 75 -8.12 -5.97 -1.78
CA HIS A 75 -8.75 -7.26 -1.97
C HIS A 75 -10.24 -7.04 -1.75
N LEU A 76 -11.03 -7.14 -2.83
CA LEU A 76 -12.49 -7.00 -2.81
C LEU A 76 -13.13 -8.28 -2.27
#